data_AF-A0A0R3SN70-F1
#
_entry.id   AF-A0A0R3SN70-F1
#
_cell.length_a   1.000
_cell.length_b   1.000
_cell.length_c   1.000
_cell.angle_alpha   90.00
_cell.angle_beta   90.00
_cell.angle_gamma   90.00
#
_symmetry.space_group_name_H-M   'P 1'
#
loop_
_entity.id
_entity.type
_entity.pdbx_description
1 polymer ?
#
loop_
_entity_poly.entity_id
_entity_poly.type
_entity_poly.pdbx_seq_one_letter_code
_entity_poly.pdbx_strand_id
1 'polypeptide(L)'
;MFRFTLGNIHDLVEKRGRDWVLKSFMLNNGEGAALSLLDKWILSMVGQFCADCLESYYPQHRYEALIAASDQLVARISTTYFNGVKDVLYCDAAESETRKGVQQTLLLITEVLRLCLDPIFPDLSAEVDAAFDKSSIESTCVLHFAASYMKEEYAELSHAITQAGALRQAIAAKQYPEGQESSQLWSGPAANPLARLHIILEEEGAKIKGLDSLKVSKLKMLISHCS
;
A
#
# COMPACT_ATOMS: atom_id res chain seq x y z
N MET A 1 -8.00 8.86 -7.82
CA MET A 1 -7.61 7.74 -6.93
C MET A 1 -8.54 7.64 -5.72
N PHE A 2 -8.68 8.68 -4.89
CA PHE A 2 -9.57 8.66 -3.71
C PHE A 2 -11.01 8.21 -3.98
N ARG A 3 -11.63 8.66 -5.08
CA ARG A 3 -12.98 8.20 -5.46
C ARG A 3 -13.09 6.67 -5.58
N PHE A 4 -12.05 6.00 -6.08
CA PHE A 4 -12.04 4.55 -6.20
C PHE A 4 -11.92 3.89 -4.82
N THR A 5 -11.01 4.39 -3.97
CA THR A 5 -10.82 3.82 -2.62
C THR A 5 -12.07 4.00 -1.78
N LEU A 6 -12.60 5.22 -1.70
CA LEU A 6 -13.82 5.57 -0.95
C LEU A 6 -15.03 4.74 -1.38
N GLY A 7 -15.22 4.55 -2.69
CA GLY A 7 -16.32 3.72 -3.21
C GLY A 7 -16.22 2.24 -2.81
N ASN A 8 -15.02 1.73 -2.54
CA ASN A 8 -14.76 0.32 -2.25
C ASN A 8 -14.56 0.00 -0.76
N ILE A 9 -14.57 0.99 0.13
CA ILE A 9 -14.37 0.80 1.58
C ILE A 9 -15.57 1.22 2.43
N HIS A 10 -16.63 1.76 1.82
CA HIS A 10 -17.79 2.32 2.52
C HIS A 10 -18.43 1.33 3.51
N ASP A 11 -18.62 0.09 3.11
CA ASP A 11 -19.25 -0.97 3.91
C ASP A 11 -18.35 -1.43 5.07
N LEU A 12 -17.03 -1.43 4.88
CA LEU A 12 -16.08 -1.69 5.97
C LEU A 12 -16.14 -0.57 7.01
N VAL A 13 -16.13 0.69 6.55
CA VAL A 13 -16.14 1.87 7.43
C VAL A 13 -17.47 1.98 8.17
N GLU A 14 -18.60 1.74 7.51
CA GLU A 14 -19.92 1.73 8.14
C GLU A 14 -19.99 0.69 9.27
N LYS A 15 -19.45 -0.51 9.04
CA LYS A 15 -19.51 -1.61 10.03
C LYS A 15 -18.52 -1.45 11.18
N ARG A 16 -17.30 -0.98 10.91
CA ARG A 16 -16.18 -1.04 11.86
C ARG A 16 -15.70 0.32 12.33
N GLY A 17 -16.06 1.39 11.63
CA GLY A 17 -15.56 2.74 11.83
C GLY A 17 -14.21 2.97 11.16
N ARG A 18 -13.94 4.24 10.83
CA ARG A 18 -12.70 4.70 10.18
C ARG A 18 -11.45 4.36 10.99
N ASP A 19 -11.52 4.50 12.32
CA ASP A 19 -10.39 4.24 13.24
C ASP A 19 -10.04 2.74 13.37
N TRP A 20 -10.90 1.84 12.91
CA TRP A 20 -10.73 0.40 13.17
C TRP A 20 -9.38 -0.11 12.67
N VAL A 21 -8.94 0.36 11.50
CA VAL A 21 -7.68 -0.09 10.92
C VAL A 21 -6.51 0.29 11.81
N LEU A 22 -6.48 1.51 12.34
CA LEU A 22 -5.40 1.96 13.23
C LEU A 22 -5.45 1.26 14.58
N LYS A 23 -6.66 1.09 15.15
CA LYS A 23 -6.85 0.31 16.38
C LYS A 23 -6.38 -1.13 16.20
N SER A 24 -6.73 -1.76 15.08
CA SER A 24 -6.33 -3.14 14.76
C SER A 24 -4.82 -3.25 14.56
N PHE A 25 -4.22 -2.27 13.88
CA PHE A 25 -2.79 -2.23 13.66
C PHE A 25 -2.01 -2.09 14.98
N MET A 26 -2.48 -1.21 15.88
CA MET A 26 -1.85 -0.94 17.18
C MET A 26 -2.08 -2.04 18.22
N LEU A 27 -3.27 -2.65 18.25
CA LEU A 27 -3.63 -3.66 19.25
C LEU A 27 -3.09 -5.05 18.91
N ASN A 28 -2.96 -5.37 17.62
CA ASN A 28 -2.61 -6.72 17.18
C ASN A 28 -1.20 -6.84 16.59
N ASN A 29 -0.29 -5.87 16.82
CA ASN A 29 1.06 -5.86 16.22
C ASN A 29 1.08 -6.11 14.70
N GLY A 30 0.06 -5.63 13.97
CA GLY A 30 -0.07 -5.89 12.53
C GLY A 30 -0.79 -7.19 12.14
N GLU A 31 -1.33 -7.99 13.07
CA GLU A 31 -2.34 -9.04 12.76
C GLU A 31 -3.71 -8.37 12.47
N GLY A 32 -3.72 -7.51 11.45
CA GLY A 32 -4.93 -7.14 10.72
C GLY A 32 -5.33 -8.27 9.76
N ALA A 33 -6.41 -8.06 9.02
CA ALA A 33 -6.91 -9.01 8.02
C ALA A 33 -5.77 -9.56 7.14
N ALA A 34 -5.88 -10.81 6.68
CA ALA A 34 -4.80 -11.51 5.98
C ALA A 34 -4.30 -10.75 4.74
N LEU A 35 -3.25 -9.94 4.91
CA LEU A 35 -2.69 -9.11 3.85
C LEU A 35 -1.92 -9.96 2.85
N SER A 36 -2.29 -9.84 1.58
CA SER A 36 -1.57 -10.47 0.48
C SER A 36 -0.18 -9.84 0.30
N LEU A 37 0.67 -10.49 -0.50
CA LEU A 37 1.97 -9.94 -0.87
C LEU A 37 1.82 -8.58 -1.61
N LEU A 38 0.78 -8.46 -2.43
CA LEU A 38 0.48 -7.26 -3.20
C LEU A 38 0.08 -6.10 -2.26
N ASP A 39 -0.70 -6.39 -1.22
CA ASP A 39 -1.07 -5.43 -0.18
C ASP A 39 0.17 -4.93 0.58
N LYS A 40 1.01 -5.85 1.05
CA LYS A 40 2.23 -5.51 1.79
C LYS A 40 3.19 -4.65 0.97
N TRP A 41 3.35 -4.96 -0.31
CA TRP A 41 4.18 -4.16 -1.21
C TRP A 41 3.63 -2.75 -1.47
N ILE A 42 2.32 -2.60 -1.72
CA ILE A 42 1.79 -1.24 -1.94
C ILE A 42 1.90 -0.40 -0.67
N LEU A 43 1.70 -1.03 0.49
CA LEU A 43 1.83 -0.43 1.81
C LEU A 43 3.28 -0.02 2.12
N SER A 44 4.28 -0.78 1.69
CA SER A 44 5.69 -0.38 1.85
C SER A 44 6.02 0.90 1.07
N MET A 45 5.52 1.02 -0.17
CA MET A 45 5.73 2.22 -0.99
C MET A 45 5.02 3.45 -0.42
N VAL A 46 3.80 3.27 0.07
CA VAL A 46 3.02 4.34 0.72
C VAL A 46 3.68 4.78 2.03
N GLY A 47 4.20 3.82 2.81
CA GLY A 47 4.99 4.10 4.00
C GLY A 47 6.25 4.90 3.70
N GLN A 48 7.00 4.50 2.66
CA GLN A 48 8.18 5.23 2.21
C GLN A 48 7.86 6.66 1.78
N PHE A 49 6.79 6.86 0.99
CA PHE A 49 6.36 8.19 0.57
C PHE A 49 6.00 9.09 1.76
N CYS A 50 5.32 8.55 2.77
CA CYS A 50 5.00 9.29 3.99
C CYS A 50 6.25 9.75 4.73
N ALA A 51 7.23 8.86 4.91
CA ALA A 51 8.51 9.21 5.50
C ALA A 51 9.22 10.30 4.69
N ASP A 52 9.27 10.18 3.36
CA ASP A 52 9.89 11.18 2.49
C ASP A 52 9.19 12.55 2.60
N CYS A 53 7.86 12.58 2.70
CA CYS A 53 7.11 13.82 2.96
C CYS A 53 7.54 14.48 4.26
N LEU A 54 7.52 13.74 5.37
CA LEU A 54 7.72 14.28 6.72
C LEU A 54 9.18 14.59 7.04
N GLU A 55 10.11 13.79 6.53
CA GLU A 55 11.54 13.88 6.87
C GLU A 55 12.35 14.69 5.84
N SER A 56 11.86 14.79 4.60
CA SER A 56 12.62 15.37 3.49
C SER A 56 11.87 16.49 2.77
N TYR A 57 10.73 16.20 2.14
CA TYR A 57 10.08 17.16 1.25
C TYR A 57 9.59 18.41 1.97
N TYR A 58 8.86 18.26 3.08
CA TYR A 58 8.37 19.42 3.83
C TYR A 58 9.50 20.18 4.56
N PRO A 59 10.38 19.53 5.35
CA PRO A 59 11.45 20.25 6.06
C PRO A 59 12.42 20.99 5.14
N GLN A 60 12.64 20.47 3.93
CA GLN A 60 13.57 21.03 2.96
C GLN A 60 12.87 21.85 1.86
N HIS A 61 11.57 22.11 1.99
CA HIS A 61 10.77 22.91 1.05
C HIS A 61 10.82 22.39 -0.41
N ARG A 62 10.94 21.06 -0.60
CA ARG A 62 11.04 20.41 -1.92
C ARG A 62 9.66 20.04 -2.49
N TYR A 63 8.78 21.03 -2.65
CA TYR A 63 7.39 20.80 -3.09
C TYR A 63 7.29 20.22 -4.51
N GLU A 64 8.18 20.59 -5.42
CA GLU A 64 8.22 20.01 -6.78
C GLU A 64 8.48 18.50 -6.75
N ALA A 65 9.43 18.07 -5.91
CA ALA A 65 9.75 16.66 -5.72
C ALA A 65 8.57 15.91 -5.08
N LEU A 66 7.88 16.52 -4.11
CA LEU A 66 6.68 15.96 -3.50
C LEU A 66 5.58 15.72 -4.54
N ILE A 67 5.27 16.74 -5.35
CA ILE A 67 4.23 16.63 -6.39
C ILE A 67 4.60 15.53 -7.38
N ALA A 68 5.83 15.51 -7.88
CA ALA A 68 6.30 14.48 -8.81
C ALA A 68 6.23 13.07 -8.20
N ALA A 69 6.66 12.91 -6.94
CA ALA A 69 6.58 11.64 -6.24
C ALA A 69 5.13 11.19 -6.00
N SER A 70 4.23 12.12 -5.67
CA SER A 70 2.81 11.84 -5.48
C SER A 70 2.13 11.36 -6.77
N ASP A 71 2.43 12.00 -7.90
CA ASP A 71 1.90 11.61 -9.21
C ASP A 71 2.37 10.20 -9.60
N GLN A 72 3.66 9.92 -9.43
CA GLN A 72 4.23 8.59 -9.67
C GLN A 72 3.61 7.51 -8.78
N LEU A 73 3.43 7.80 -7.49
CA LEU A 73 2.83 6.86 -6.54
C LEU A 73 1.37 6.58 -6.90
N VAL A 74 0.58 7.62 -7.17
CA VAL A 74 -0.84 7.49 -7.53
C VAL A 74 -1.00 6.72 -8.84
N ALA A 75 -0.17 7.01 -9.85
CA ALA A 75 -0.17 6.27 -11.11
C ALA A 75 0.13 4.78 -10.87
N ARG A 76 1.11 4.46 -10.01
CA ARG A 76 1.47 3.07 -9.70
C ARG A 76 0.38 2.32 -8.92
N ILE A 77 -0.23 2.96 -7.93
CA ILE A 77 -1.40 2.41 -7.22
C ILE A 77 -2.51 2.08 -8.22
N SER A 78 -2.84 3.01 -9.11
CA SER A 78 -3.94 2.82 -10.06
C SER A 78 -3.66 1.73 -11.09
N THR A 79 -2.45 1.69 -11.64
CA THR A 79 -2.11 0.78 -12.74
C THR A 79 -1.82 -0.63 -12.29
N THR A 80 -1.25 -0.80 -11.09
CA THR A 80 -0.83 -2.11 -10.57
C THR A 80 -1.78 -2.59 -9.49
N TYR A 81 -1.89 -1.86 -8.38
CA TYR A 81 -2.62 -2.32 -7.21
C TYR A 81 -4.12 -2.44 -7.48
N PHE A 82 -4.77 -1.38 -7.94
CA PHE A 82 -6.22 -1.39 -8.20
C PHE A 82 -6.60 -2.44 -9.24
N ASN A 83 -5.81 -2.61 -10.30
CA ASN A 83 -6.08 -3.66 -11.29
C ASN A 83 -5.90 -5.07 -10.71
N GLY A 84 -4.94 -5.27 -9.79
CA GLY A 84 -4.69 -6.55 -9.15
C GLY A 84 -5.76 -6.96 -8.13
N VAL A 85 -6.47 -6.01 -7.51
CA VAL A 85 -7.43 -6.32 -6.43
C VAL A 85 -8.91 -6.19 -6.84
N LYS A 86 -9.22 -5.78 -8.08
CA LYS A 86 -10.60 -5.64 -8.56
C LYS A 86 -11.43 -6.91 -8.42
N ASP A 87 -10.86 -8.06 -8.78
CA ASP A 87 -11.57 -9.33 -8.69
C ASP A 87 -11.90 -9.67 -7.24
N VAL A 88 -10.97 -9.43 -6.30
CA VAL A 88 -11.22 -9.59 -4.87
C VAL A 88 -12.31 -8.64 -4.37
N LEU A 89 -12.32 -7.38 -4.82
CA LEU A 89 -13.30 -6.39 -4.38
C LEU A 89 -14.73 -6.70 -4.83
N TYR A 90 -14.89 -7.24 -6.05
CA TYR A 90 -16.19 -7.39 -6.70
C TYR A 90 -16.73 -8.82 -6.71
N CYS A 91 -15.87 -9.83 -6.61
CA CYS A 91 -16.25 -11.23 -6.73
C CYS A 91 -16.22 -11.98 -5.39
N ASP A 92 -15.37 -11.59 -4.44
CA ASP A 92 -15.34 -12.25 -3.13
C ASP A 92 -16.56 -11.89 -2.28
N ALA A 93 -16.90 -12.77 -1.35
CA ALA A 93 -17.95 -12.52 -0.36
C ALA A 93 -17.64 -11.27 0.47
N ALA A 94 -18.68 -10.52 0.84
CA ALA A 94 -18.53 -9.27 1.59
C ALA A 94 -17.72 -9.42 2.90
N GLU A 95 -17.83 -10.58 3.56
CA GLU A 95 -17.13 -10.90 4.80
C GLU A 95 -15.87 -11.76 4.60
N SER A 96 -15.36 -11.93 3.38
CA SER A 96 -14.12 -12.68 3.17
C SER A 96 -12.92 -11.96 3.79
N GLU A 97 -11.99 -12.74 4.36
CA GLU A 97 -10.77 -12.17 4.98
C GLU A 97 -9.86 -11.52 3.93
N THR A 98 -9.85 -12.04 2.71
CA THR A 98 -9.15 -11.47 1.55
C THR A 98 -9.68 -10.09 1.19
N ARG A 99 -11.01 -9.94 1.06
CA ARG A 99 -11.64 -8.65 0.75
C ARG A 99 -11.42 -7.65 1.88
N LYS A 100 -11.53 -8.07 3.14
CA LYS A 100 -11.21 -7.22 4.30
C LYS A 100 -9.75 -6.76 4.28
N GLY A 101 -8.81 -7.63 3.91
CA GLY A 101 -7.39 -7.27 3.74
C GLY A 101 -7.18 -6.18 2.69
N VAL A 102 -7.83 -6.31 1.53
CA VAL A 102 -7.80 -5.28 0.48
C VAL A 102 -8.43 -3.97 0.96
N GLN A 103 -9.60 -4.02 1.59
CA GLN A 103 -10.27 -2.82 2.08
C GLN A 103 -9.48 -2.10 3.18
N GLN A 104 -8.85 -2.87 4.08
CA GLN A 104 -7.91 -2.36 5.07
C GLN A 104 -6.74 -1.63 4.39
N THR A 105 -6.17 -2.24 3.35
CA THR A 105 -5.09 -1.64 2.56
C THR A 105 -5.53 -0.34 1.89
N LEU A 106 -6.71 -0.32 1.26
CA LEU A 106 -7.27 0.88 0.64
C LEU A 106 -7.54 2.00 1.64
N LEU A 107 -7.97 1.68 2.87
CA LEU A 107 -8.16 2.68 3.91
C LEU A 107 -6.81 3.28 4.35
N LEU A 108 -5.78 2.45 4.60
CA LEU A 108 -4.43 2.95 4.93
C LEU A 108 -3.87 3.86 3.83
N ILE A 109 -3.99 3.45 2.56
CA ILE A 109 -3.58 4.27 1.41
C ILE A 109 -4.30 5.61 1.44
N THR A 110 -5.60 5.60 1.68
CA THR A 110 -6.43 6.81 1.69
C THR A 110 -6.01 7.76 2.81
N GLU A 111 -5.88 7.27 4.03
CA GLU A 111 -5.51 8.09 5.19
C GLU A 111 -4.11 8.67 5.07
N VAL A 112 -3.13 7.86 4.68
CA VAL A 112 -1.73 8.31 4.57
C VAL A 112 -1.60 9.34 3.45
N LEU A 113 -2.22 9.12 2.29
CA LEU A 113 -2.16 10.08 1.20
C LEU A 113 -2.93 11.37 1.52
N ARG A 114 -4.10 11.28 2.17
CA ARG A 114 -4.83 12.45 2.65
C ARG A 114 -3.94 13.27 3.60
N LEU A 115 -3.32 12.63 4.58
CA LEU A 115 -2.40 13.29 5.51
C LEU A 115 -1.20 13.94 4.81
N CYS A 116 -0.53 13.23 3.91
CA CYS A 116 0.67 13.72 3.24
C CYS A 116 0.36 14.86 2.27
N LEU A 117 -0.83 14.90 1.69
CA LEU A 117 -1.25 15.91 0.71
C LEU A 117 -2.00 17.09 1.33
N ASP A 118 -2.51 16.96 2.55
CA ASP A 118 -3.25 18.02 3.26
C ASP A 118 -2.57 19.41 3.24
N PRO A 119 -1.25 19.53 3.47
CA PRO A 119 -0.58 20.84 3.43
C PRO A 119 -0.57 21.53 2.06
N ILE A 120 -0.75 20.80 0.96
CA ILE A 120 -0.74 21.34 -0.41
C ILE A 120 -2.11 21.29 -1.09
N PHE A 121 -2.99 20.39 -0.66
CA PHE A 121 -4.34 20.21 -1.16
C PHE A 121 -5.34 20.07 0.02
N PRO A 122 -5.56 21.16 0.80
CA PRO A 122 -6.41 21.12 1.98
C PRO A 122 -7.89 20.88 1.61
N ASP A 123 -8.38 21.48 0.51
CA ASP A 123 -9.76 21.28 0.08
C ASP A 123 -10.04 19.83 -0.33
N LEU A 124 -9.09 19.18 -1.01
CA LEU A 124 -9.17 17.77 -1.36
C LEU A 124 -9.22 16.89 -0.10
N SER A 125 -8.42 17.24 0.91
CA SER A 125 -8.38 16.50 2.17
C SER A 125 -9.68 16.67 2.96
N ALA A 126 -10.25 17.86 2.96
CA ALA A 126 -11.57 18.13 3.53
C ALA A 126 -12.69 17.38 2.79
N GLU A 127 -12.63 17.26 1.46
CA GLU A 127 -13.58 16.44 0.69
C GLU A 127 -13.48 14.96 1.04
N VAL A 128 -12.26 14.43 1.21
CA VAL A 128 -12.04 13.05 1.66
C VAL A 128 -12.61 12.83 3.07
N ASP A 129 -12.40 13.77 4.01
CA ASP A 129 -12.97 13.67 5.35
C ASP A 129 -14.50 13.76 5.35
N ALA A 130 -15.07 14.62 4.50
CA ALA A 130 -16.51 14.73 4.34
C ALA A 130 -17.12 13.42 3.83
N ALA A 131 -16.38 12.65 3.01
CA ALA A 131 -16.83 11.35 2.53
C ALA A 131 -16.83 10.25 3.60
N PHE A 132 -16.13 10.42 4.73
CA PHE A 132 -16.05 9.46 5.83
C PHE A 132 -16.99 9.78 7.03
N ASP A 133 -17.95 10.67 6.86
CA ASP A 133 -18.94 11.06 7.89
C ASP A 133 -18.33 11.67 9.17
N LYS A 134 -17.36 12.58 8.99
CA LYS A 134 -16.79 13.53 9.97
C LYS A 134 -16.05 12.95 11.19
N SER A 135 -16.01 11.63 11.42
CA SER A 135 -15.06 11.08 12.38
C SER A 135 -13.66 11.17 11.76
N SER A 136 -12.90 12.20 12.14
CA SER A 136 -11.49 12.31 11.79
C SER A 136 -10.71 11.31 12.62
N ILE A 137 -9.77 10.59 12.00
CA ILE A 137 -8.69 9.97 12.74
C ILE A 137 -7.86 11.12 13.30
N GLU A 138 -8.06 11.45 14.57
CA GLU A 138 -7.49 12.66 15.19
C GLU A 138 -5.97 12.63 15.38
N SER A 139 -5.27 11.53 15.07
CA SER A 139 -3.84 11.44 15.39
C SER A 139 -2.97 11.19 14.15
N THR A 140 -2.52 12.28 13.54
CA THR A 140 -1.39 12.34 12.58
C THR A 140 -0.21 11.47 13.01
N CYS A 141 0.08 11.42 14.31
CA CYS A 141 1.17 10.60 14.88
C CYS A 141 0.95 9.09 14.68
N VAL A 142 -0.30 8.62 14.79
CA VAL A 142 -0.64 7.20 14.63
C VAL A 142 -0.51 6.78 13.16
N LEU A 143 -0.95 7.64 12.23
CA LEU A 143 -0.78 7.40 10.80
C LEU A 143 0.69 7.42 10.38
N HIS A 144 1.47 8.36 10.91
CA HIS A 144 2.92 8.38 10.71
C HIS A 144 3.57 7.11 11.26
N PHE A 145 3.25 6.69 12.48
CA PHE A 145 3.78 5.45 13.05
C PHE A 145 3.43 4.23 12.18
N ALA A 146 2.18 4.10 11.75
CA ALA A 146 1.75 3.00 10.90
C ALA A 146 2.52 2.99 9.58
N ALA A 147 2.66 4.16 8.93
CA ALA A 147 3.42 4.31 7.70
C ALA A 147 4.90 3.92 7.87
N SER A 148 5.54 4.37 8.95
CA SER A 148 6.93 4.03 9.28
C SER A 148 7.09 2.54 9.56
N TYR A 149 6.16 1.92 10.29
CA TYR A 149 6.15 0.48 10.49
C TYR A 149 6.02 -0.28 9.16
N MET A 150 5.08 0.10 8.30
CA MET A 150 4.84 -0.55 7.00
C MET A 150 6.06 -0.42 6.07
N LYS A 151 6.74 0.73 6.10
CA LYS A 151 8.03 0.94 5.40
C LYS A 151 9.09 -0.05 5.89
N GLU A 152 9.27 -0.18 7.20
CA GLU A 152 10.29 -1.05 7.79
C GLU A 152 9.98 -2.54 7.61
N GLU A 153 8.77 -2.97 7.96
CA GLU A 153 8.35 -4.39 7.96
C GLU A 153 8.38 -5.00 6.55
N TYR A 154 8.06 -4.21 5.52
CA TYR A 154 7.92 -4.67 4.15
C TYR A 154 9.02 -4.15 3.22
N ALA A 155 10.12 -3.62 3.77
CA ALA A 155 11.25 -3.05 3.00
C ALA A 155 11.81 -4.04 1.96
N GLU A 156 11.95 -5.32 2.35
CA GLU A 156 12.49 -6.37 1.50
C GLU A 156 11.64 -6.64 0.25
N LEU A 157 10.32 -6.41 0.30
CA LEU A 157 9.42 -6.61 -0.83
C LEU A 157 9.69 -5.60 -1.94
N SER A 158 9.94 -4.34 -1.58
CA SER A 158 10.28 -3.29 -2.55
C SER A 158 11.56 -3.64 -3.31
N HIS A 159 12.55 -4.16 -2.60
CA HIS A 159 13.82 -4.59 -3.18
C HIS A 159 13.63 -5.82 -4.07
N ALA A 160 12.92 -6.86 -3.60
CA ALA A 160 12.66 -8.07 -4.37
C ALA A 160 11.88 -7.79 -5.66
N ILE A 161 10.87 -6.92 -5.63
CA ILE A 161 10.08 -6.55 -6.81
C ILE A 161 10.92 -5.75 -7.80
N THR A 162 11.78 -4.85 -7.32
CA THR A 162 12.73 -4.12 -8.17
C THR A 162 13.67 -5.09 -8.89
N GLN A 163 14.23 -6.05 -8.17
CA GLN A 163 15.09 -7.09 -8.75
C GLN A 163 14.33 -7.96 -9.77
N ALA A 164 13.12 -8.41 -9.44
CA ALA A 164 12.29 -9.20 -10.35
C ALA A 164 11.94 -8.42 -11.63
N GLY A 165 11.68 -7.11 -11.51
CA GLY A 165 11.49 -6.21 -12.66
C GLY A 165 12.73 -6.13 -13.54
N ALA A 166 13.91 -5.91 -12.94
CA ALA A 166 15.19 -5.85 -13.66
C ALA A 166 15.51 -7.18 -14.37
N LEU A 167 15.28 -8.31 -13.69
CA LEU A 167 15.46 -9.64 -14.28
C LEU A 167 14.53 -9.86 -15.48
N ARG A 168 13.26 -9.46 -15.39
CA ARG A 168 12.33 -9.54 -16.52
C ARG A 168 12.78 -8.69 -17.70
N GLN A 169 13.23 -7.47 -17.45
CA GLN A 169 13.77 -6.60 -18.51
C GLN A 169 15.01 -7.22 -19.16
N ALA A 170 15.91 -7.81 -18.37
CA ALA A 170 17.08 -8.51 -18.88
C ALA A 170 16.71 -9.75 -19.70
N ILE A 171 15.68 -10.51 -19.30
CA ILE A 171 15.17 -11.65 -20.08
C ILE A 171 14.55 -11.16 -21.39
N ALA A 172 13.71 -10.13 -21.34
CA ALA A 172 13.08 -9.56 -22.54
C ALA A 172 14.12 -9.02 -23.53
N ALA A 173 15.15 -8.32 -23.04
CA ALA A 173 16.25 -7.81 -23.87
C ALA A 173 17.05 -8.93 -24.54
N LYS A 174 17.19 -10.09 -23.88
CA LYS A 174 17.85 -11.27 -24.48
C LYS A 174 16.99 -12.02 -25.48
N GLN A 175 15.66 -11.93 -25.37
CA GLN A 175 14.72 -12.60 -26.28
C GLN A 175 14.54 -11.85 -27.61
N TYR A 176 14.92 -10.56 -27.68
CA TYR A 176 14.86 -9.74 -28.89
C TYR A 176 16.22 -9.07 -29.16
N PRO A 177 17.20 -9.78 -29.74
CA PRO A 177 18.42 -9.13 -30.23
C PRO A 177 18.06 -8.17 -31.37
N GLU A 178 18.63 -6.97 -31.33
CA GLU A 178 18.49 -5.94 -32.38
C GLU A 178 18.66 -6.57 -33.77
N GLY A 179 17.59 -6.57 -34.59
CA GLY A 179 17.69 -7.00 -35.99
C GLY A 179 16.54 -7.80 -36.61
N GLN A 180 15.32 -7.79 -36.08
CA GLN A 180 14.16 -8.26 -36.84
C GLN A 180 13.00 -7.26 -36.75
N GLU A 181 12.70 -6.62 -37.89
CA GLU A 181 11.44 -5.90 -38.12
C GLU A 181 10.28 -6.82 -37.75
N SER A 182 9.60 -6.51 -36.65
CA SER A 182 8.39 -7.22 -36.25
C SER A 182 7.19 -6.44 -36.75
N SER A 183 6.57 -6.99 -37.80
CA SER A 183 5.23 -6.66 -38.24
C SER A 183 4.32 -6.46 -37.03
N GLN A 184 3.61 -5.33 -36.99
CA GLN A 184 2.64 -4.99 -35.95
C GLN A 184 1.61 -6.11 -35.79
N LEU A 185 1.85 -7.01 -34.82
CA LEU A 185 0.89 -8.00 -34.40
C LEU A 185 0.20 -7.46 -33.15
N TRP A 186 -1.08 -7.17 -33.30
CA TRP A 186 -1.99 -6.65 -32.30
C TRP A 186 -1.87 -7.43 -30.97
N SER A 187 -1.55 -6.74 -29.87
CA SER A 187 -1.43 -7.33 -28.54
C SER A 187 -2.81 -7.52 -27.94
N GLY A 188 -3.43 -8.68 -28.19
CA GLY A 188 -4.74 -9.04 -27.65
C GLY A 188 -4.81 -9.01 -26.10
N PRO A 189 -5.99 -9.25 -25.51
CA PRO A 189 -6.27 -9.06 -24.08
C PRO A 189 -5.39 -9.85 -23.09
N ALA A 190 -4.67 -10.86 -23.57
CA ALA A 190 -3.70 -11.65 -22.82
C ALA A 190 -2.34 -10.94 -22.58
N ALA A 191 -2.15 -9.73 -23.10
CA ALA A 191 -0.97 -8.91 -22.85
C ALA A 191 -0.93 -8.30 -21.44
N ASN A 192 -1.96 -8.54 -20.61
CA ASN A 192 -1.96 -8.16 -19.21
C ASN A 192 -1.00 -9.06 -18.40
N PRO A 193 0.10 -8.50 -17.84
CA PRO A 193 1.15 -9.28 -17.18
C PRO A 193 0.74 -9.94 -15.86
N LEU A 194 -0.47 -9.68 -15.35
CA LEU A 194 -0.98 -10.25 -14.11
C LEU A 194 -1.97 -11.43 -14.33
N ALA A 195 -2.47 -11.65 -15.55
CA ALA A 195 -3.54 -12.61 -15.82
C ALA A 195 -3.15 -14.10 -15.67
N ARG A 196 -1.89 -14.41 -15.36
CA ARG A 196 -1.36 -15.80 -15.32
C ARG A 196 -0.60 -16.20 -14.06
N LEU A 197 -0.62 -15.39 -13.00
CA LEU A 197 -0.02 -15.76 -11.72
C LEU A 197 -1.00 -16.57 -10.87
N HIS A 198 -1.26 -17.82 -11.25
CA HIS A 198 -1.69 -18.84 -10.29
C HIS A 198 -0.41 -19.39 -9.64
N ILE A 199 -0.01 -18.84 -8.49
CA ILE A 199 1.02 -19.45 -7.65
C ILE A 199 0.27 -20.35 -6.67
N ILE A 200 0.36 -21.67 -6.87
CA ILE A 200 0.00 -22.64 -5.85
C ILE A 200 1.19 -22.67 -4.88
N LEU A 201 0.99 -22.17 -3.66
CA LEU A 201 1.94 -22.36 -2.57
C LEU A 201 1.62 -23.71 -1.91
N GLU A 202 2.49 -24.70 -2.10
CA GLU A 202 2.51 -25.87 -1.22
C GLU A 202 3.08 -25.44 0.13
N GLU A 203 2.27 -25.57 1.17
CA GLU A 203 2.67 -25.36 2.55
C GLU A 203 3.63 -26.48 3.00
N GLU A 204 4.93 -26.19 3.08
CA GLU A 204 5.82 -26.91 3.98
C GLU A 204 6.47 -25.96 4.99
N GLY A 205 6.14 -26.22 6.26
CA GLY A 205 6.46 -25.35 7.38
C GLY A 205 7.95 -25.28 7.69
N ALA A 206 8.50 -24.07 7.58
CA ALA A 206 9.79 -23.72 8.18
C ALA A 206 9.58 -22.61 9.21
N LYS A 207 9.51 -22.99 10.50
CA LYS A 207 9.59 -22.05 11.63
C LYS A 207 10.99 -21.42 11.67
N ILE A 208 11.11 -20.13 11.35
CA ILE A 208 12.33 -19.37 11.57
C ILE A 208 12.31 -18.80 12.99
N LYS A 209 13.14 -19.36 13.88
CA LYS A 209 13.35 -18.84 15.25
C LYS A 209 14.18 -17.56 15.19
N GLY A 210 13.69 -16.48 15.80
CA GLY A 210 14.48 -15.25 16.02
C GLY A 210 13.68 -13.95 16.12
N LEU A 211 12.37 -13.95 15.83
CA LEU A 211 11.60 -12.70 15.71
C LEU A 211 10.89 -12.23 16.99
N ASP A 212 10.88 -13.04 18.05
CA ASP A 212 10.01 -12.80 19.22
C ASP A 212 10.65 -11.87 20.28
N SER A 213 11.97 -11.71 20.30
CA SER A 213 12.67 -10.94 21.34
C SER A 213 12.87 -9.45 20.99
N LEU A 214 12.67 -9.05 19.74
CA LEU A 214 12.82 -7.65 19.28
C LEU A 214 11.52 -6.84 19.37
N LYS A 215 10.34 -7.50 19.37
CA LYS A 215 9.03 -6.84 19.27
C LYS A 215 8.62 -6.09 20.54
N VAL A 216 8.99 -6.59 21.72
CA VAL A 216 8.53 -6.03 23.01
C VAL A 216 9.36 -4.81 23.44
N SER A 217 10.62 -4.72 23.01
CA SER A 217 11.57 -3.71 23.47
C SER A 217 11.40 -2.35 22.78
N LYS A 218 11.01 -2.33 21.50
CA LYS A 218 10.78 -1.09 20.73
C LYS A 218 9.45 -0.41 21.09
N LEU A 219 8.41 -1.18 21.40
CA LEU A 219 7.08 -0.65 21.75
C LEU A 219 7.09 0.17 23.06
N LYS A 220 7.90 -0.24 24.05
CA LYS A 220 8.06 0.50 25.33
C LYS A 220 8.83 1.81 25.21
N MET A 221 9.71 1.94 24.22
CA MET A 221 10.59 3.12 24.08
C MET A 221 9.86 4.32 23.42
N LEU A 222 8.91 4.04 22.52
CA LEU A 222 8.14 5.07 21.82
C LEU A 222 7.02 5.68 22.68
N ILE A 223 6.41 4.90 23.58
CA ILE A 223 5.37 5.40 24.49
C ILE A 223 5.96 6.41 25.50
N SER A 224 7.24 6.28 25.90
CA SER A 224 7.86 7.22 26.85
C SER A 224 8.28 8.56 26.23
N HIS A 225 8.26 8.71 24.91
CA HIS A 225 8.68 9.93 24.22
C HIS A 225 7.49 10.79 23.74
N CYS A 226 6.25 10.31 23.94
CA CYS A 226 5.02 11.02 23.59
C CYS A 226 4.16 11.39 24.83
N SER A 227 4.74 11.37 26.04
CA SER A 227 4.11 11.87 27.28
C SER A 227 4.71 13.20 27.70
#